data_AF-A0A841TD97-F1
#
_entry.id   AF-A0A841TD97-F1
#
_cell.length_a   1.000
_cell.length_b   1.000
_cell.length_c   1.000
_cell.angle_alpha   90.00
_cell.angle_beta   90.00
_cell.angle_gamma   90.00
#
_symmetry.space_group_name_H-M   'P 1'
#
loop_
_entity.id
_entity.type
_entity.pdbx_description
1 polymer ?
#
loop_
_entity_poly.entity_id
_entity_poly.type
_entity_poly.pdbx_seq_one_letter_code
_entity_poly.pdbx_strand_id
1 'polypeptide(L)' 'MRGILALSELTDVSGVSAGLFIVGIVFILLVGGLLSVGVLRFFQQRKRQGFLYMAGSVVSFVVMVLVVNRWFA' A
#
# COMPACT_ATOMS: atom_id res chain seq x y z
N MET A 1 14.76 35.88 -1.71
CA MET A 1 15.08 34.86 -0.68
C MET A 1 13.86 34.33 0.11
N ARG A 2 12.60 34.67 -0.25
CA ARG A 2 11.37 34.15 0.40
C ARG A 2 10.76 32.89 -0.23
N GLY A 3 11.20 32.51 -1.44
CA GLY A 3 10.64 31.36 -2.17
C GLY A 3 11.16 29.99 -1.74
N ILE A 4 12.35 29.91 -1.11
CA ILE A 4 12.97 28.63 -0.68
C ILE A 4 12.30 28.10 0.60
N LEU A 5 11.80 28.98 1.47
CA LEU A 5 11.13 28.58 2.72
C LEU A 5 9.75 27.94 2.47
N ALA A 6 9.12 28.22 1.33
CA ALA A 6 7.83 27.61 0.97
C ALA A 6 7.99 26.17 0.45
N LEU A 7 9.19 25.74 0.05
CA LEU A 7 9.42 24.38 -0.45
C LEU A 7 9.66 23.36 0.66
N SER A 8 10.15 23.80 1.84
CA SER A 8 10.38 22.90 2.99
C SER A 8 9.10 22.47 3.68
N GLU A 9 8.00 23.22 3.56
CA GLU A 9 6.71 22.87 4.17
C GLU A 9 5.88 21.88 3.33
N LEU A 10 6.28 21.59 2.08
CA LEU A 10 5.41 20.87 1.15
C LEU A 10 5.27 19.38 1.47
N THR A 11 6.23 18.73 2.12
CA THR A 11 6.07 17.35 2.66
C THR A 11 7.20 17.06 3.65
N ASP A 12 7.04 17.46 4.90
CA ASP A 12 8.00 17.08 5.95
C ASP A 12 7.76 15.61 6.37
N VAL A 13 8.71 14.74 6.00
CA VAL A 13 8.70 13.31 6.34
C VAL A 13 9.49 12.99 7.60
N SER A 14 10.06 14.00 8.27
CA SER A 14 10.92 13.84 9.46
C SER A 14 10.19 13.20 10.64
N GLY A 15 8.86 13.34 10.70
CA GLY A 15 8.01 12.73 11.73
C GLY A 15 7.57 11.29 11.44
N VAL A 16 7.84 10.75 10.24
CA VAL A 16 7.44 9.39 9.88
C VAL A 16 8.50 8.41 10.34
N SER A 17 8.13 7.44 11.19
CA SER A 17 9.07 6.40 11.60
C SER A 17 9.52 5.58 10.38
N ALA A 18 10.81 5.25 10.31
CA ALA A 18 11.35 4.37 9.27
C ALA A 18 10.59 3.02 9.21
N GLY A 19 10.09 2.55 10.36
CA GLY A 19 9.24 1.36 10.44
C GLY A 19 7.93 1.49 9.66
N LEU A 20 7.20 2.61 9.83
CA LEU A 20 5.96 2.88 9.09
C LEU A 20 6.20 2.94 7.58
N PHE A 21 7.31 3.55 7.15
CA PHE A 21 7.67 3.63 5.74
C PHE A 21 7.88 2.25 5.12
N ILE A 22 8.68 1.40 5.79
CA ILE A 22 8.96 0.03 5.32
C ILE A 22 7.67 -0.80 5.30
N VAL A 23 6.87 -0.73 6.37
CA VAL A 23 5.57 -1.42 6.45
C VAL A 23 4.66 -0.98 5.31
N GLY A 24 4.56 0.33 5.05
CA GLY A 24 3.77 0.88 3.95
C GLY A 24 4.22 0.34 2.59
N ILE A 25 5.52 0.34 2.30
CA ILE A 25 6.07 -0.21 1.05
C ILE A 25 5.71 -1.70 0.90
N VAL A 26 5.92 -2.50 1.95
CA VAL A 26 5.64 -3.93 1.91
C VAL A 26 4.17 -4.19 1.58
N PHE A 27 3.24 -3.47 2.22
CA PHE A 27 1.81 -3.61 1.93
C PHE A 27 1.43 -3.11 0.53
N ILE A 28 1.99 -1.98 0.06
CA ILE A 28 1.73 -1.48 -1.30
C ILE A 28 2.18 -2.50 -2.34
N LEU A 29 3.37 -3.08 -2.18
CA LEU A 29 3.89 -4.11 -3.08
C LEU A 29 3.06 -5.39 -3.03
N LEU A 30 2.62 -5.80 -1.83
CA LEU A 30 1.78 -6.98 -1.65
C LEU A 30 0.40 -6.80 -2.31
N VAL A 31 -0.30 -5.69 -1.99
CA VAL A 31 -1.63 -5.39 -2.53
C VAL A 31 -1.56 -5.20 -4.04
N GLY A 32 -0.63 -4.38 -4.52
CA GLY A 32 -0.44 -4.12 -5.95
C GLY A 32 -0.05 -5.39 -6.72
N GLY A 33 0.82 -6.22 -6.16
CA GLY A 33 1.24 -7.49 -6.76
C GLY A 33 0.10 -8.50 -6.87
N LEU A 34 -0.65 -8.72 -5.77
CA LEU A 34 -1.80 -9.61 -5.75
C LEU A 34 -2.90 -9.13 -6.71
N LEU A 35 -3.19 -7.83 -6.72
CA LEU A 35 -4.18 -7.24 -7.63
C LEU A 35 -3.75 -7.41 -9.09
N SER A 36 -2.49 -7.11 -9.42
CA SER A 36 -1.95 -7.24 -10.78
C SER A 36 -2.03 -8.68 -11.30
N VAL A 37 -1.60 -9.65 -10.49
CA VAL A 37 -1.70 -11.07 -10.84
C VAL A 37 -3.16 -11.52 -10.91
N GLY A 38 -4.02 -11.06 -10.00
CA GLY A 38 -5.46 -11.37 -10.02
C GLY A 38 -6.13 -10.93 -11.31
N VAL A 39 -5.89 -9.68 -11.73
CA VAL A 39 -6.38 -9.13 -13.00
C VAL A 39 -5.82 -9.93 -14.19
N LEU A 40 -4.52 -10.24 -14.20
CA LEU A 40 -3.92 -11.04 -15.26
C LEU A 40 -4.56 -12.43 -15.37
N ARG A 41 -4.88 -13.08 -14.23
CA ARG A 41 -5.55 -14.37 -14.20
C ARG A 41 -6.99 -14.31 -14.72
N PHE A 42 -7.70 -13.19 -14.52
CA PHE A 42 -9.02 -12.98 -15.13
C PHE A 42 -8.93 -12.91 -16.65
N PHE A 43 -7.95 -12.19 -17.19
CA PHE A 43 -7.72 -12.15 -18.65
C PHE A 43 -7.33 -13.52 -19.22
N GLN A 44 -6.62 -14.34 -18.47
CA GLN A 44 -6.31 -15.73 -18.83
C GLN A 44 -7.50 -16.70 -18.72
N GLN A 45 -8.74 -16.22 -18.49
CA GLN A 45 -9.94 -17.03 -18.22
C GLN A 45 -9.82 -17.94 -16.97
N ARG A 46 -8.78 -17.77 -16.15
CA ARG A 46 -8.56 -18.52 -14.89
C ARG A 46 -9.31 -17.86 -13.73
N LYS A 47 -10.62 -17.71 -13.87
CA LYS A 47 -11.49 -16.90 -12.98
C LYS A 47 -11.37 -17.29 -11.50
N ARG A 48 -11.29 -18.59 -11.18
CA ARG A 48 -11.15 -19.06 -9.78
C ARG A 48 -9.84 -18.60 -9.14
N GLN A 49 -8.73 -18.71 -9.88
CA GLN A 49 -7.42 -18.24 -9.39
C GLN A 49 -7.40 -16.70 -9.31
N GLY A 50 -7.95 -16.01 -10.32
CA GLY A 50 -8.07 -14.55 -10.30
C GLY A 50 -8.84 -14.02 -9.08
N PHE A 51 -9.94 -14.69 -8.73
CA PHE A 51 -10.73 -14.33 -7.54
C PHE A 51 -9.95 -14.54 -6.23
N LEU A 52 -9.17 -15.61 -6.10
CA LEU A 52 -8.33 -15.82 -4.91
C LEU A 52 -7.30 -14.71 -4.74
N TYR A 53 -6.62 -14.31 -5.82
CA TYR A 53 -5.65 -13.21 -5.76
C TYR A 53 -6.32 -11.86 -5.48
N MET A 54 -7.51 -11.61 -6.02
CA MET A 54 -8.29 -10.41 -5.70
C MET A 54 -8.76 -10.38 -4.25
N ALA A 55 -9.26 -11.51 -3.73
CA ALA A 55 -9.63 -11.60 -2.32
C ALA A 55 -8.39 -11.37 -1.43
N GLY A 56 -7.23 -11.93 -1.81
CA GLY A 56 -5.97 -11.72 -1.12
C GLY A 56 -5.53 -10.26 -1.09
N SER A 57 -5.72 -9.51 -2.18
CA SER A 57 -5.37 -8.08 -2.21
C SER A 57 -6.28 -7.26 -1.28
N VAL A 58 -7.59 -7.54 -1.27
CA VAL A 58 -8.55 -6.90 -0.36
C VAL A 58 -8.21 -7.20 1.10
N VAL A 59 -7.95 -8.47 1.44
CA VAL A 59 -7.56 -8.87 2.80
C VAL A 59 -6.27 -8.17 3.22
N SER A 60 -5.26 -8.13 2.34
CA SER A 60 -3.99 -7.45 2.62
C SER A 60 -4.18 -5.96 2.87
N PHE A 61 -5.08 -5.30 2.12
CA PHE A 61 -5.42 -3.90 2.32
C PHE A 61 -6.13 -3.66 3.65
N VAL A 62 -7.08 -4.51 4.03
CA VAL A 62 -7.76 -4.43 5.33
C VAL A 62 -6.74 -4.58 6.47
N VAL A 63 -5.84 -5.57 6.38
CA VAL A 63 -4.78 -5.78 7.37
C VAL A 63 -3.86 -4.55 7.45
N MET A 64 -3.49 -3.95 6.32
CA MET A 64 -2.69 -2.71 6.29
C MET A 64 -3.38 -1.59 7.09
N VAL A 65 -4.67 -1.35 6.86
CA VAL A 65 -5.44 -0.33 7.59
C VAL A 65 -5.46 -0.61 9.09
N LEU A 66 -5.64 -1.87 9.49
CA LEU A 66 -5.62 -2.27 10.90
C LEU A 66 -4.24 -2.05 11.55
N VAL A 67 -3.16 -2.41 10.86
CA VAL A 67 -1.79 -2.21 11.33
C VAL A 67 -1.50 -0.72 11.52
N VAL A 68 -1.86 0.10 10.53
CA VAL A 68 -1.69 1.56 10.60
C VAL A 68 -2.51 2.15 11.75
N ASN A 69 -3.79 1.76 11.87
CA ASN A 69 -4.64 2.21 12.97
C ASN A 69 -4.08 1.83 14.33
N ARG A 70 -3.56 0.60 14.47
CA ARG A 70 -2.93 0.15 15.71
C ARG A 70 -1.63 0.88 16.02
N TRP A 71 -0.89 1.33 15.00
CA TRP A 71 0.36 2.06 15.20
C TRP A 71 0.15 3.46 15.76
N PHE A 72 -0.94 4.13 15.37
CA PHE A 72 -1.29 5.46 15.85
C PHE A 72 -2.16 5.46 17.13
N ALA A 73 -2.64 4.29 17.56
CA ALA A 73 -3.41 4.08 18.79
C ALA A 73 -2.53 3.79 20.00
#